data_AF-A0A8J8DBZ2-F1
#
_entry.id   AF-A0A8J8DBZ2-F1
#
_cell.length_a   1.000
_cell.length_b   1.000
_cell.length_c   1.000
_cell.angle_alpha   90.00
_cell.angle_beta   90.00
_cell.angle_gamma   90.00
#
_symmetry.space_group_name_H-M   'P 1'
#
loop_
_entity.id
_entity.type
_entity.pdbx_description
1 polymer ?
#
loop_
_entity_poly.entity_id
_entity_poly.type
_entity_poly.pdbx_seq_one_letter_code
_entity_poly.pdbx_strand_id
1 'polypeptide(L)'
;MNEVVNLARSSKDVLRILIKLIKDKNRKVRIGALTVLKEVLSTAGELEKLFIMKEGFEAIIDAIQDKDDVVSINAIKTLSALVKDFPLREKEFMKIIDTLLRLLKSARKDIALLELPEVLMNMRLLHPSSKVISKIMPLIFSKDPKIKAMGLMLLRNMAVSTGDYKALLILIRESRELLNSEDVLLIDSLLTIIMELTRLPVTKETVEEFSRTLTIVKNLALHHKESIIRYKAKTVAEAIEDLLRRYYESRPEEAIQRINELLKNERFEEAIDLALAIGDKYILKWLAEELEKMEKKRLQINGRIIPRPVYKSLSPEKLSSRTIRPLLLKDFKSPRKPSASTAEKFSIESEENRSPEETRTYEKVELPEVLESVRDELIHIISLGESEKLCRFVKVRREAVIELITMLKSEKIEERMDALWALYILSRDLKPNDLHLLKPAIKPLLDIMNSPNRWAKDRAAKTLANIALRSEFGEEILEEMLEWLRSPEKNCNIGALVFFSYYFFQKWDENVGVKVLDSLEVFLKDRETRFDALLTLEGIVQTIPKEKAYLLKKFVPILKELKNSESPEIHRISVRILDSMAEKDHSLVME
;
A
#
# COMPACT_ATOMS: atom_id res chain seq x y z
N MET A 1 19.69 42.38 15.89
CA MET A 1 19.01 41.95 14.66
C MET A 1 17.70 42.73 14.44
N ASN A 2 16.80 42.78 15.43
CA ASN A 2 15.52 43.52 15.34
C ASN A 2 15.68 45.02 15.01
N GLU A 3 16.69 45.71 15.56
CA GLU A 3 16.96 47.11 15.23
C GLU A 3 17.31 47.33 13.76
N VAL A 4 18.11 46.44 13.17
CA VAL A 4 18.51 46.50 11.76
C VAL A 4 17.32 46.22 10.84
N VAL A 5 16.44 45.29 11.23
CA VAL A 5 15.19 45.00 10.50
C VAL A 5 14.26 46.21 10.53
N ASN A 6 14.08 46.85 11.69
CA ASN A 6 13.26 48.04 11.83
C ASN A 6 13.81 49.20 10.98
N LEU A 7 15.13 49.43 11.03
CA LEU A 7 15.80 50.45 10.23
C LEU A 7 15.65 50.20 8.72
N ALA A 8 15.79 48.95 8.29
CA ALA A 8 15.65 48.54 6.89
C ALA A 8 14.22 48.71 6.37
N ARG A 9 13.20 48.52 7.21
CA ARG A 9 11.81 48.78 6.84
C ARG A 9 11.51 50.27 6.66
N SER A 10 12.18 51.14 7.42
CA SER A 10 11.97 52.59 7.37
C SER A 10 12.84 53.32 6.33
N SER A 11 13.83 52.66 5.71
CA SER A 11 14.77 53.32 4.80
C SER A 11 15.15 52.47 3.58
N LYS A 12 14.81 52.96 2.38
CA LYS A 12 15.22 52.36 1.10
C LYS A 12 16.74 52.32 0.92
N ASP A 13 17.47 53.27 1.50
CA ASP A 13 18.93 53.28 1.39
C ASP A 13 19.57 52.16 2.20
N VAL A 14 18.98 51.81 3.35
CA VAL A 14 19.41 50.63 4.12
C VAL A 14 19.15 49.34 3.33
N LEU A 15 18.01 49.23 2.64
CA LEU A 15 17.74 48.10 1.74
C LEU A 15 18.77 48.01 0.60
N ARG A 16 19.16 49.14 0.00
CA ARG A 16 20.21 49.16 -1.04
C ARG A 16 21.56 48.71 -0.48
N ILE A 17 21.91 49.13 0.73
CA ILE A 17 23.14 48.69 1.40
C ILE A 17 23.09 47.17 1.60
N LEU A 18 21.98 46.64 2.14
CA LEU A 18 21.81 45.20 2.33
C LEU A 18 21.94 44.43 1.01
N ILE A 19 21.31 44.90 -0.07
CA ILE A 19 21.44 44.31 -1.41
C ILE A 19 22.90 44.28 -1.88
N LYS A 20 23.65 45.38 -1.69
CA LYS A 20 25.08 45.43 -2.04
C LYS A 20 25.90 44.43 -1.22
N LEU A 21 25.59 44.28 0.08
CA LEU A 21 26.29 43.38 0.98
C LEU A 21 26.06 41.89 0.65
N ILE A 22 25.03 41.53 -0.12
CA ILE A 22 24.88 40.17 -0.67
C ILE A 22 26.09 39.80 -1.55
N LYS A 23 26.75 40.76 -2.18
CA LYS A 23 27.93 40.53 -3.04
C LYS A 23 29.26 40.71 -2.31
N ASP A 24 29.24 40.84 -0.98
CA ASP A 24 30.46 41.03 -0.19
C ASP A 24 31.38 39.79 -0.27
N LYS A 25 32.69 40.00 -0.24
CA LYS A 25 33.68 38.92 -0.27
C LYS A 25 33.59 38.04 0.98
N ASN A 26 33.23 38.63 2.12
CA ASN A 26 33.09 37.94 3.39
C ASN A 26 31.77 37.16 3.47
N ARG A 27 31.90 35.83 3.61
CA ARG A 27 30.79 34.90 3.77
C ARG A 27 29.80 35.31 4.87
N LYS A 28 30.29 35.72 6.05
CA LYS A 28 29.43 36.07 7.18
C LYS A 28 28.58 37.31 6.88
N VAL A 29 29.13 38.26 6.13
CA VAL A 29 28.43 39.47 5.69
C VAL A 29 27.31 39.11 4.71
N ARG A 30 27.58 38.25 3.72
CA ARG A 30 26.55 37.76 2.78
C ARG A 30 25.39 37.07 3.51
N ILE A 31 25.71 36.14 4.41
CA ILE A 31 24.70 35.42 5.21
C ILE A 31 23.89 36.39 6.06
N GLY A 32 24.55 37.32 6.74
CA GLY A 32 23.88 38.34 7.58
C GLY A 32 22.94 39.22 6.76
N ALA A 33 23.39 39.70 5.59
CA ALA A 33 22.59 40.51 4.69
C ALA A 33 21.34 39.77 4.19
N LEU A 34 21.51 38.51 3.73
CA LEU A 34 20.39 37.67 3.29
C LEU A 34 19.41 37.37 4.43
N THR A 35 19.92 37.08 5.63
CA THR A 35 19.07 36.79 6.81
C THR A 35 18.22 38.00 7.17
N VAL A 36 18.80 39.20 7.21
CA VAL A 36 18.07 40.44 7.48
C VAL A 36 17.05 40.71 6.38
N LEU A 37 17.42 40.54 5.11
CA LEU A 37 16.49 40.73 4.00
C LEU A 37 15.31 39.75 4.04
N LYS A 38 15.54 38.48 4.36
CA LYS A 38 14.47 37.49 4.56
C LYS A 38 13.47 37.97 5.62
N GLU A 39 13.95 38.46 6.75
CA GLU A 39 13.10 38.91 7.85
C GLU A 39 12.28 40.15 7.46
N VAL A 40 12.91 41.12 6.80
CA VAL A 40 12.22 42.29 6.24
C VAL A 40 11.13 41.85 5.27
N LEU A 41 11.44 40.95 4.32
CA LEU A 41 10.52 40.49 3.29
C LEU A 41 9.36 39.66 3.83
N SER A 42 9.56 38.95 4.94
CA SER A 42 8.52 38.13 5.58
C SER A 42 7.37 38.96 6.16
N THR A 43 7.62 40.24 6.43
CA THR A 43 6.62 41.20 6.96
C THR A 43 6.41 42.42 6.05
N ALA A 44 7.01 42.40 4.86
CA ALA A 44 6.97 43.48 3.88
C ALA A 44 5.64 43.55 3.14
N GLY A 45 5.20 44.79 2.83
CA GLY A 45 4.11 45.04 1.89
C GLY A 45 4.56 44.89 0.44
N GLU A 46 3.62 45.10 -0.48
CA GLU A 46 3.86 44.96 -1.92
C GLU A 46 4.90 45.97 -2.45
N LEU A 47 4.93 47.19 -1.89
CA LEU A 47 5.84 48.26 -2.35
C LEU A 47 7.31 47.93 -2.05
N GLU A 48 7.59 47.39 -0.86
CA GLU A 48 8.94 46.96 -0.48
C GLU A 48 9.37 45.74 -1.29
N LYS A 49 8.48 44.75 -1.47
CA LYS A 49 8.75 43.59 -2.33
C LYS A 49 9.03 44.02 -3.77
N LEU A 50 8.26 44.96 -4.31
CA LEU A 50 8.49 45.52 -5.65
C LEU A 50 9.84 46.24 -5.74
N PHE A 51 10.24 46.97 -4.71
CA PHE A 51 11.54 47.63 -4.65
C PHE A 51 12.69 46.60 -4.68
N ILE A 52 12.63 45.57 -3.83
CA ILE A 52 13.64 44.50 -3.81
C ILE A 52 13.62 43.70 -5.12
N MET A 53 12.45 43.47 -5.72
CA MET A 53 12.34 42.81 -7.02
C MET A 53 13.05 43.60 -8.13
N LYS A 54 12.99 44.94 -8.09
CA LYS A 54 13.67 45.80 -9.08
C LYS A 54 15.18 45.90 -8.86
N GLU A 55 15.60 46.08 -7.61
CA GLU A 55 16.99 46.44 -7.28
C GLU A 55 17.84 45.26 -6.79
N GLY A 56 17.22 44.29 -6.13
CA GLY A 56 17.89 43.20 -5.41
C GLY A 56 17.74 41.81 -5.99
N PHE A 57 16.78 41.60 -6.90
CA PHE A 57 16.46 40.28 -7.45
C PHE A 57 17.69 39.58 -8.07
N GLU A 58 18.46 40.30 -8.88
CA GLU A 58 19.67 39.77 -9.52
C GLU A 58 20.71 39.32 -8.49
N ALA A 59 20.93 40.10 -7.42
CA ALA A 59 21.87 39.74 -6.38
C ALA A 59 21.43 38.49 -5.61
N ILE A 60 20.13 38.32 -5.38
CA ILE A 60 19.57 37.12 -4.73
C ILE A 60 19.73 35.89 -5.65
N ILE A 61 19.41 36.02 -6.94
CA ILE A 61 19.56 34.94 -7.94
C ILE A 61 21.03 34.50 -8.06
N ASP A 62 21.96 35.45 -8.12
CA ASP A 62 23.40 35.16 -8.12
C ASP A 62 23.81 34.38 -6.86
N ALA A 63 23.32 34.80 -5.69
CA ALA A 63 23.66 34.18 -4.40
C ALA A 63 23.10 32.76 -4.24
N ILE A 64 21.99 32.41 -4.88
CA ILE A 64 21.50 31.01 -4.94
C ILE A 64 22.55 30.10 -5.60
N GLN A 65 23.34 30.64 -6.54
CA GLN A 65 24.39 29.91 -7.23
C GLN A 65 25.75 29.96 -6.52
N ASP A 66 25.85 30.58 -5.33
CA ASP A 66 27.09 30.65 -4.55
C ASP A 66 27.66 29.25 -4.29
N LYS A 67 28.98 29.13 -4.28
CA LYS A 67 29.69 27.88 -4.01
C LYS A 67 29.50 27.40 -2.57
N ASP A 68 29.15 28.32 -1.66
CA ASP A 68 28.83 28.00 -0.27
C ASP A 68 27.34 27.67 -0.11
N ASP A 69 27.06 26.46 0.37
CA ASP A 69 25.68 25.97 0.53
C ASP A 69 24.88 26.80 1.53
N VAL A 70 25.51 27.35 2.56
CA VAL A 70 24.80 28.15 3.56
C VAL A 70 24.39 29.50 2.97
N VAL A 71 25.23 30.11 2.13
CA VAL A 71 24.84 31.31 1.38
C VAL A 71 23.69 30.98 0.42
N SER A 72 23.78 29.87 -0.31
CA SER A 72 22.75 29.40 -1.23
C SER A 72 21.40 29.16 -0.52
N ILE A 73 21.40 28.44 0.61
CA ILE A 73 20.22 28.19 1.45
C ILE A 73 19.58 29.50 1.92
N ASN A 74 20.37 30.44 2.43
CA ASN A 74 19.84 31.74 2.87
C ASN A 74 19.29 32.57 1.71
N ALA A 75 19.90 32.46 0.52
CA ALA A 75 19.41 33.11 -0.69
C ALA A 75 18.07 32.50 -1.15
N ILE A 76 17.91 31.17 -1.09
CA ILE A 76 16.64 30.48 -1.41
C ILE A 76 15.56 30.90 -0.42
N LYS A 77 15.84 30.96 0.89
CA LYS A 77 14.90 31.44 1.92
C LYS A 77 14.49 32.90 1.68
N THR A 78 15.45 33.74 1.30
CA THR A 78 15.19 35.15 0.97
C THR A 78 14.30 35.25 -0.27
N LEU A 79 14.56 34.43 -1.30
CA LEU A 79 13.72 34.35 -2.49
C LEU A 79 12.30 33.86 -2.14
N SER A 80 12.17 32.83 -1.30
CA SER A 80 10.87 32.31 -0.81
C SER A 80 10.04 33.43 -0.18
N ALA A 81 10.64 34.21 0.73
CA ALA A 81 9.99 35.36 1.36
C ALA A 81 9.63 36.48 0.36
N LEU A 82 10.47 36.71 -0.65
CA LEU A 82 10.23 37.70 -1.70
C LEU A 82 9.02 37.32 -2.57
N VAL A 83 8.92 36.06 -2.99
CA VAL A 83 7.88 35.60 -3.93
C VAL A 83 6.57 35.23 -3.23
N LYS A 84 6.58 35.00 -1.91
CA LYS A 84 5.38 34.71 -1.13
C LYS A 84 4.35 35.81 -1.28
N ASP A 85 3.15 35.43 -1.74
CA ASP A 85 2.02 36.32 -2.01
C ASP A 85 2.33 37.50 -2.94
N PHE A 86 3.39 37.41 -3.76
CA PHE A 86 3.79 38.46 -4.69
C PHE A 86 3.77 37.93 -6.13
N PRO A 87 2.96 38.50 -7.04
CA PRO A 87 2.91 38.04 -8.42
C PRO A 87 4.19 38.38 -9.17
N LEU A 88 4.74 37.39 -9.87
CA LEU A 88 5.96 37.53 -10.67
C LEU A 88 5.64 37.95 -12.10
N ARG A 89 6.52 38.75 -12.71
CA ARG A 89 6.51 38.95 -14.16
C ARG A 89 7.10 37.72 -14.84
N GLU A 90 6.71 37.47 -16.09
CA GLU A 90 7.20 36.32 -16.86
C GLU A 90 8.73 36.21 -16.86
N LYS A 91 9.44 37.34 -17.04
CA LYS A 91 10.90 37.37 -17.05
C LYS A 91 11.52 36.89 -15.73
N GLU A 92 10.96 37.31 -14.60
CA GLU A 92 11.44 36.94 -13.26
C GLU A 92 11.15 35.47 -12.98
N PHE A 93 9.92 35.04 -13.29
CA PHE A 93 9.46 33.66 -13.14
C PHE A 93 10.36 32.68 -13.91
N MET A 94 10.61 32.96 -15.19
CA MET A 94 11.48 32.14 -16.04
C MET A 94 12.93 32.08 -15.52
N LYS A 95 13.45 33.22 -15.04
CA LYS A 95 14.79 33.30 -14.49
C LYS A 95 14.95 32.52 -13.19
N ILE A 96 13.93 32.52 -12.33
CA ILE A 96 13.90 31.65 -11.14
C ILE A 96 13.92 30.19 -11.59
N ILE A 97 13.04 29.77 -12.50
CA ILE A 97 13.01 28.39 -13.02
C ILE A 97 14.38 27.95 -13.54
N ASP A 98 15.02 28.76 -14.39
CA ASP A 98 16.33 28.42 -14.95
C ASP A 98 17.43 28.33 -13.88
N THR A 99 17.32 29.12 -12.81
CA THR A 99 18.27 29.10 -11.70
C THR A 99 18.07 27.88 -10.83
N LEU A 100 16.82 27.55 -10.47
CA LEU A 100 16.49 26.36 -9.67
C LEU A 100 16.77 25.07 -10.44
N LEU A 101 16.52 25.04 -11.75
CA LEU A 101 16.83 23.87 -12.58
C LEU A 101 18.35 23.64 -12.68
N ARG A 102 19.15 24.70 -12.78
CA ARG A 102 20.62 24.59 -12.70
C ARG A 102 21.08 24.09 -11.33
N LEU A 103 20.41 24.51 -10.27
CA LEU A 103 20.68 24.04 -8.90
C LEU A 103 20.40 22.54 -8.76
N LEU A 104 19.22 22.08 -9.20
CA LEU A 104 18.82 20.66 -9.17
C LEU A 104 19.78 19.76 -9.95
N LYS A 105 20.30 20.24 -11.08
CA LYS A 105 21.29 19.51 -11.88
C LYS A 105 22.69 19.50 -11.28
N SER A 106 22.96 20.32 -10.27
CA SER A 106 24.28 20.36 -9.63
C SER A 106 24.34 19.34 -8.48
N ALA A 107 25.17 18.31 -8.62
CA ALA A 107 25.30 17.21 -7.66
C ALA A 107 25.86 17.59 -6.27
N ARG A 108 26.08 18.89 -5.99
CA ARG A 108 26.78 19.35 -4.77
C ARG A 108 25.88 19.94 -3.70
N LYS A 109 24.57 20.11 -3.94
CA LYS A 109 23.72 21.01 -3.13
C LYS A 109 22.46 20.35 -2.56
N ASP A 110 22.55 19.11 -2.12
CA ASP A 110 21.37 18.34 -1.64
C ASP A 110 20.62 19.03 -0.48
N ILE A 111 21.34 19.72 0.42
CA ILE A 111 20.71 20.43 1.56
C ILE A 111 19.93 21.66 1.07
N ALA A 112 20.42 22.35 0.03
CA ALA A 112 19.71 23.49 -0.55
C ALA A 112 18.40 23.06 -1.23
N LEU A 113 18.30 21.79 -1.65
CA LEU A 113 17.08 21.26 -2.27
C LEU A 113 15.90 21.18 -1.30
N LEU A 114 16.16 21.10 0.01
CA LEU A 114 15.13 21.07 1.06
C LEU A 114 14.27 22.34 1.08
N GLU A 115 14.82 23.45 0.60
CA GLU A 115 14.18 24.77 0.65
C GLU A 115 13.46 25.12 -0.67
N LEU A 116 13.65 24.32 -1.72
CA LEU A 116 13.03 24.57 -3.03
C LEU A 116 11.51 24.43 -3.03
N PRO A 117 10.88 23.43 -2.35
CA PRO A 117 9.44 23.29 -2.36
C PRO A 117 8.72 24.57 -1.92
N GLU A 118 9.24 25.26 -0.90
CA GLU A 118 8.62 26.49 -0.40
C GLU A 118 8.65 27.62 -1.45
N VAL A 119 9.80 27.83 -2.12
CA VAL A 119 9.90 28.80 -3.22
C VAL A 119 8.93 28.45 -4.33
N LEU A 120 8.96 27.19 -4.79
CA LEU A 120 8.16 26.73 -5.90
C LEU A 120 6.66 26.87 -5.61
N MET A 121 6.20 26.53 -4.41
CA MET A 121 4.80 26.66 -4.00
C MET A 121 4.35 28.12 -3.85
N ASN A 122 5.28 29.04 -3.57
CA ASN A 122 4.99 30.47 -3.43
C ASN A 122 5.02 31.25 -4.77
N MET A 123 5.63 30.70 -5.82
CA MET A 123 5.74 31.37 -7.13
C MET A 123 4.37 31.50 -7.80
N ARG A 124 3.83 32.73 -7.86
CA ARG A 124 2.57 33.03 -8.56
C ARG A 124 2.81 33.80 -9.85
N LEU A 125 2.08 33.44 -10.90
CA LEU A 125 2.03 34.14 -12.18
C LEU A 125 0.57 34.46 -12.50
N LEU A 126 0.25 35.72 -12.74
CA LEU A 126 -1.14 36.15 -12.97
C LEU A 126 -1.71 35.58 -14.28
N HIS A 127 -0.90 35.62 -15.34
CA HIS A 127 -1.30 35.16 -16.67
C HIS A 127 -0.17 34.33 -17.29
N PRO A 128 -0.22 32.99 -17.21
CA PRO A 128 0.79 32.15 -17.81
C PRO A 128 0.75 32.24 -19.34
N SER A 129 1.85 32.69 -19.95
CA SER A 129 1.99 32.71 -21.40
C SER A 129 2.33 31.33 -21.96
N SER A 130 2.13 31.12 -23.26
CA SER A 130 2.52 29.88 -23.95
C SER A 130 4.00 29.54 -23.78
N LYS A 131 4.85 30.56 -23.63
CA LYS A 131 6.28 30.41 -23.37
C LYS A 131 6.60 29.86 -21.98
N VAL A 132 5.82 30.24 -20.97
CA VAL A 132 5.96 29.67 -19.62
C VAL A 132 5.50 28.22 -19.61
N ILE A 133 4.37 27.93 -20.25
CA ILE A 133 3.85 26.57 -20.36
C ILE A 133 4.86 25.67 -21.09
N SER A 134 5.41 26.10 -22.23
CA SER A 134 6.40 25.32 -22.98
C SER A 134 7.70 25.07 -22.21
N LYS A 135 8.01 25.90 -21.20
CA LYS A 135 9.13 25.68 -20.30
C LYS A 135 8.83 24.66 -19.20
N ILE A 136 7.60 24.65 -18.67
CA ILE A 136 7.21 23.78 -17.55
C ILE A 136 6.88 22.36 -18.03
N MET A 137 6.26 22.21 -19.20
CA MET A 137 5.83 20.89 -19.71
C MET A 137 6.96 19.85 -19.80
N PRO A 138 8.16 20.18 -20.31
CA PRO A 138 9.29 19.23 -20.30
C PRO A 138 9.75 18.82 -18.90
N LEU A 139 9.53 19.67 -17.88
CA LEU A 139 9.88 19.34 -16.49
C LEU A 139 8.94 18.26 -15.97
N ILE A 140 7.62 18.41 -16.19
CA ILE A 140 6.59 17.44 -15.78
C ILE A 140 6.83 16.05 -16.37
N PHE A 141 7.31 15.96 -17.60
CA PHE A 141 7.59 14.66 -18.23
C PHE A 141 9.05 14.21 -18.10
N SER A 142 9.82 14.85 -17.21
CA SER A 142 11.17 14.43 -16.91
C SER A 142 11.19 13.04 -16.28
N LYS A 143 12.21 12.23 -16.64
CA LYS A 143 12.49 10.95 -15.97
C LYS A 143 13.09 11.13 -14.58
N ASP A 144 13.73 12.27 -14.33
CA ASP A 144 14.25 12.63 -13.01
C ASP A 144 13.09 13.02 -12.09
N PRO A 145 12.84 12.29 -10.99
CA PRO A 145 11.72 12.56 -10.07
C PRO A 145 11.75 13.96 -9.47
N LYS A 146 12.92 14.52 -9.17
CA LYS A 146 13.05 15.85 -8.55
C LYS A 146 12.71 16.95 -9.55
N ILE A 147 13.16 16.81 -10.80
CA ILE A 147 12.78 17.73 -11.88
C ILE A 147 11.29 17.62 -12.21
N LYS A 148 10.75 16.39 -12.23
CA LYS A 148 9.31 16.15 -12.39
C LYS A 148 8.51 16.85 -11.30
N ALA A 149 8.90 16.66 -10.04
CA ALA A 149 8.26 17.31 -8.89
C ALA A 149 8.24 18.84 -8.99
N MET A 150 9.37 19.44 -9.39
CA MET A 150 9.45 20.87 -9.65
C MET A 150 8.44 21.30 -10.74
N GLY A 151 8.35 20.54 -11.83
CA GLY A 151 7.36 20.76 -12.88
C GLY A 151 5.93 20.73 -12.35
N LEU A 152 5.60 19.76 -11.49
CA LEU A 152 4.27 19.61 -10.89
C LEU A 152 3.94 20.75 -9.93
N MET A 153 4.86 21.18 -9.07
CA MET A 153 4.65 22.33 -8.17
C MET A 153 4.37 23.62 -8.96
N LEU A 154 5.12 23.84 -10.05
CA LEU A 154 4.91 25.00 -10.91
C LEU A 154 3.57 24.94 -11.66
N LEU A 155 3.22 23.76 -12.19
CA LEU A 155 1.93 23.54 -12.84
C LEU A 155 0.76 23.75 -11.88
N ARG A 156 0.89 23.30 -10.62
CA ARG A 156 -0.12 23.51 -9.58
C ARG A 156 -0.43 24.99 -9.40
N ASN A 157 0.57 25.85 -9.36
CA ASN A 157 0.33 27.30 -9.17
C ASN A 157 -0.38 27.95 -10.36
N MET A 158 -0.21 27.41 -11.56
CA MET A 158 -0.95 27.86 -12.74
C MET A 158 -2.36 27.28 -12.79
N ALA A 159 -2.50 25.98 -12.52
CA ALA A 159 -3.77 25.27 -12.61
C ALA A 159 -4.81 25.79 -11.59
N VAL A 160 -4.35 26.10 -10.37
CA VAL A 160 -5.21 26.67 -9.32
C VAL A 160 -5.73 28.06 -9.71
N SER A 161 -4.92 28.88 -10.40
CA SER A 161 -5.33 30.23 -10.78
C SER A 161 -6.18 30.28 -12.04
N THR A 162 -5.94 29.39 -13.01
CA THR A 162 -6.69 29.35 -14.27
C THR A 162 -7.94 28.49 -14.21
N GLY A 163 -8.04 27.57 -13.25
CA GLY A 163 -9.10 26.56 -13.22
C GLY A 163 -9.03 25.57 -14.39
N ASP A 164 -7.86 25.43 -15.03
CA ASP A 164 -7.68 24.53 -16.17
C ASP A 164 -7.74 23.07 -15.73
N TYR A 165 -8.89 22.43 -15.96
CA TYR A 165 -9.13 21.03 -15.61
C TYR A 165 -8.14 20.05 -16.26
N LYS A 166 -7.59 20.36 -17.45
CA LYS A 166 -6.59 19.49 -18.09
C LYS A 166 -5.28 19.52 -17.31
N ALA A 167 -4.89 20.69 -16.82
CA ALA A 167 -3.74 20.84 -15.95
C ALA A 167 -3.95 20.10 -14.61
N LEU A 168 -5.16 20.16 -14.03
CA LEU A 168 -5.50 19.39 -12.83
C LEU A 168 -5.37 17.88 -13.06
N LEU A 169 -5.86 17.39 -14.19
CA LEU A 169 -5.77 15.97 -14.53
C LEU A 169 -4.31 15.50 -14.65
N ILE A 170 -3.46 16.28 -15.32
CA ILE A 170 -2.02 16.01 -15.41
C ILE A 170 -1.39 15.99 -14.01
N LEU A 171 -1.73 16.97 -13.15
CA LEU A 171 -1.21 17.04 -11.79
C LEU A 171 -1.55 15.78 -10.98
N ILE A 172 -2.81 15.34 -10.98
CA ILE A 172 -3.22 14.16 -10.21
C ILE A 172 -2.47 12.92 -10.73
N ARG A 173 -2.46 12.72 -12.05
CA ARG A 173 -1.86 11.54 -12.69
C ARG A 173 -0.37 11.42 -12.41
N GLU A 174 0.37 12.48 -12.68
CA GLU A 174 1.83 12.49 -12.55
C GLU A 174 2.26 12.52 -11.07
N SER A 175 1.48 13.16 -10.18
CA SER A 175 1.75 13.11 -8.74
C SER A 175 1.59 11.68 -8.21
N ARG A 176 0.54 10.98 -8.64
CA ARG A 176 0.29 9.58 -8.27
C ARG A 176 1.45 8.67 -8.63
N GLU A 177 2.05 8.84 -9.81
CA GLU A 177 3.22 8.05 -10.23
C GLU A 177 4.41 8.23 -9.28
N LEU A 178 4.63 9.46 -8.81
CA LEU A 178 5.74 9.79 -7.91
C LEU A 178 5.50 9.45 -6.44
N LEU A 179 4.26 9.14 -6.03
CA LEU A 179 3.96 8.73 -4.65
C LEU A 179 4.65 7.41 -4.26
N ASN A 180 5.10 6.61 -5.23
CA ASN A 180 5.88 5.39 -4.99
C ASN A 180 7.39 5.63 -4.83
N SER A 181 7.84 6.90 -4.78
CA SER A 181 9.25 7.24 -4.55
C SER A 181 9.71 6.83 -3.15
N GLU A 182 11.01 6.70 -2.96
CA GLU A 182 11.63 6.57 -1.62
C GLU A 182 11.95 7.94 -0.98
N ASP A 183 11.86 9.03 -1.75
CA ASP A 183 12.16 10.37 -1.27
C ASP A 183 11.01 10.93 -0.42
N VAL A 184 11.21 10.91 0.90
CA VAL A 184 10.23 11.33 1.91
C VAL A 184 9.73 12.76 1.68
N LEU A 185 10.62 13.68 1.30
CA LEU A 185 10.28 15.10 1.14
C LEU A 185 9.49 15.33 -0.15
N LEU A 186 9.83 14.57 -1.19
CA LEU A 186 9.05 14.53 -2.40
C LEU A 186 7.62 14.04 -2.12
N ILE A 187 7.47 12.91 -1.43
CA ILE A 187 6.14 12.38 -1.06
C ILE A 187 5.37 13.41 -0.23
N ASP A 188 5.99 14.02 0.77
CA ASP A 188 5.36 15.05 1.60
C ASP A 188 4.81 16.21 0.77
N SER A 189 5.59 16.68 -0.20
CA SER A 189 5.20 17.74 -1.11
C SER A 189 4.04 17.33 -2.02
N LEU A 190 4.10 16.13 -2.60
CA LEU A 190 3.05 15.61 -3.48
C LEU A 190 1.73 15.39 -2.75
N LEU A 191 1.78 14.87 -1.51
CA LEU A 191 0.60 14.76 -0.67
C LEU A 191 -0.04 16.12 -0.39
N THR A 192 0.78 17.17 -0.19
CA THR A 192 0.26 18.55 -0.07
C THR A 192 -0.49 18.98 -1.32
N ILE A 193 0.11 18.76 -2.50
CA ILE A 193 -0.50 19.09 -3.78
C ILE A 193 -1.84 18.36 -3.93
N ILE A 194 -1.85 17.03 -3.77
CA ILE A 194 -3.06 16.22 -3.90
C ILE A 194 -4.15 16.69 -2.94
N MET A 195 -3.81 16.96 -1.69
CA MET A 195 -4.75 17.48 -0.68
C MET A 195 -5.41 18.78 -1.13
N GLU A 196 -4.65 19.71 -1.70
CA GLU A 196 -5.19 20.97 -2.19
C GLU A 196 -6.08 20.77 -3.42
N LEU A 197 -5.70 19.86 -4.33
CA LEU A 197 -6.50 19.55 -5.51
C LEU A 197 -7.88 19.00 -5.14
N THR A 198 -8.04 18.33 -3.99
CA THR A 198 -9.36 17.86 -3.52
C THR A 198 -10.36 18.97 -3.19
N ARG A 199 -9.89 20.22 -3.10
CA ARG A 199 -10.73 21.39 -2.78
C ARG A 199 -11.23 22.12 -4.02
N LEU A 200 -10.71 21.76 -5.20
CA LEU A 200 -11.07 22.39 -6.46
C LEU A 200 -12.33 21.75 -7.07
N PRO A 201 -13.04 22.46 -7.97
CA PRO A 201 -14.12 21.86 -8.73
C PRO A 201 -13.62 20.64 -9.51
N VAL A 202 -14.37 19.54 -9.43
CA VAL A 202 -14.00 18.26 -10.04
C VAL A 202 -14.86 17.98 -11.27
N THR A 203 -14.23 17.41 -12.29
CA THR A 203 -14.90 16.76 -13.43
C THR A 203 -14.92 15.24 -13.23
N LYS A 204 -15.70 14.53 -14.04
CA LYS A 204 -15.72 13.06 -14.04
C LYS A 204 -14.32 12.47 -14.17
N GLU A 205 -13.51 12.98 -15.09
CA GLU A 205 -12.15 12.50 -15.34
C GLU A 205 -11.25 12.70 -14.12
N THR A 206 -11.37 13.84 -13.43
CA THR A 206 -10.58 14.08 -12.21
C THR A 206 -11.00 13.16 -11.06
N VAL A 207 -12.29 12.90 -10.90
CA VAL A 207 -12.82 11.95 -9.91
C VAL A 207 -12.30 10.54 -10.17
N GLU A 208 -12.28 10.13 -11.43
CA GLU A 208 -11.71 8.86 -11.84
C GLU A 208 -10.23 8.74 -11.46
N GLU A 209 -9.43 9.80 -11.66
CA GLU A 209 -8.02 9.79 -11.25
C GLU A 209 -7.83 9.85 -9.73
N PHE A 210 -8.69 10.56 -9.00
CA PHE A 210 -8.68 10.56 -7.53
C PHE A 210 -9.02 9.18 -6.95
N SER A 211 -9.99 8.47 -7.55
CA SER A 211 -10.33 7.09 -7.15
C SER A 211 -9.11 6.17 -7.26
N ARG A 212 -8.33 6.28 -8.34
CA ARG A 212 -7.09 5.50 -8.52
C ARG A 212 -5.98 5.93 -7.54
N THR A 213 -5.95 7.21 -7.21
CA THR A 213 -4.95 7.77 -6.29
C THR A 213 -5.23 7.37 -4.84
N LEU A 214 -6.50 7.18 -4.48
CA LEU A 214 -6.92 6.83 -3.12
C LEU A 214 -6.20 5.59 -2.58
N THR A 215 -6.17 4.50 -3.34
CA THR A 215 -5.55 3.23 -2.91
C THR A 215 -4.05 3.40 -2.64
N ILE A 216 -3.32 4.13 -3.49
CA ILE A 216 -1.89 4.40 -3.27
C ILE A 216 -1.69 5.23 -2.00
N VAL A 217 -2.51 6.26 -1.79
CA VAL A 217 -2.43 7.11 -0.59
C VAL A 217 -2.79 6.32 0.67
N LYS A 218 -3.77 5.41 0.63
CA LYS A 218 -4.08 4.49 1.74
C LYS A 218 -2.93 3.55 2.05
N ASN A 219 -2.29 2.99 1.02
CA ASN A 219 -1.12 2.14 1.20
C ASN A 219 0.05 2.90 1.85
N LEU A 220 0.27 4.16 1.47
CA LEU A 220 1.22 5.03 2.17
C LEU A 220 0.81 5.27 3.64
N ALA A 221 -0.47 5.53 3.91
CA ALA A 221 -0.98 5.74 5.26
C ALA A 221 -0.78 4.52 6.18
N LEU A 222 -0.90 3.31 5.63
CA LEU A 222 -0.77 2.06 6.37
C LEU A 222 0.68 1.60 6.53
N HIS A 223 1.48 1.67 5.47
CA HIS A 223 2.72 0.91 5.36
C HIS A 223 3.99 1.75 5.22
N HIS A 224 3.90 3.07 5.04
CA HIS A 224 5.10 3.87 4.90
C HIS A 224 5.96 3.87 6.18
N LYS A 225 7.29 3.81 6.02
CA LYS A 225 8.25 3.71 7.14
C LYS A 225 8.17 4.91 8.09
N GLU A 226 8.11 6.10 7.52
CA GLU A 226 8.06 7.37 8.27
C GLU A 226 6.65 7.69 8.78
N SER A 227 6.53 7.98 10.08
CA SER A 227 5.25 8.30 10.74
C SER A 227 4.61 9.59 10.21
N ILE A 228 5.42 10.60 9.87
CA ILE A 228 4.95 11.89 9.35
C ILE A 228 4.20 11.68 8.02
N ILE A 229 4.76 10.87 7.12
CA ILE A 229 4.12 10.53 5.85
C ILE A 229 2.85 9.73 6.09
N ARG A 230 2.84 8.76 7.00
CA ARG A 230 1.62 8.00 7.32
C ARG A 230 0.48 8.90 7.78
N TYR A 231 0.77 9.83 8.71
CA TYR A 231 -0.23 10.76 9.23
C TYR A 231 -0.77 11.68 8.12
N LYS A 232 0.12 12.25 7.31
CA LYS A 232 -0.28 13.13 6.21
C LYS A 232 -1.08 12.37 5.16
N ALA A 233 -0.60 11.20 4.72
CA ALA A 233 -1.29 10.36 3.76
C ALA A 233 -2.69 9.95 4.26
N LYS A 234 -2.85 9.67 5.56
CA LYS A 234 -4.17 9.45 6.15
C LYS A 234 -5.10 10.66 5.97
N THR A 235 -4.61 11.86 6.28
CA THR A 235 -5.37 13.11 6.10
C THR A 235 -5.75 13.33 4.63
N VAL A 236 -4.83 13.04 3.71
CA VAL A 236 -5.09 13.14 2.26
C VAL A 236 -6.11 12.10 1.81
N ALA A 237 -6.02 10.86 2.30
CA ALA A 237 -7.00 9.81 2.01
C ALA A 237 -8.40 10.23 2.44
N GLU A 238 -8.57 10.73 3.67
CA GLU A 238 -9.85 11.25 4.18
C GLU A 238 -10.39 12.38 3.28
N ALA A 239 -9.54 13.31 2.84
CA ALA A 239 -9.95 14.38 1.92
C ALA A 239 -10.39 13.86 0.53
N ILE A 240 -9.72 12.83 0.00
CA ILE A 240 -10.12 12.17 -1.25
C ILE A 240 -11.44 11.44 -1.05
N GLU A 241 -11.62 10.69 0.05
CA GLU A 241 -12.86 9.99 0.36
C GLU A 241 -14.05 10.96 0.45
N ASP A 242 -13.87 12.09 1.12
CA ASP A 242 -14.88 13.15 1.23
C ASP A 242 -15.23 13.78 -0.12
N LEU A 243 -14.26 13.93 -1.02
CA LEU A 243 -14.50 14.38 -2.40
C LEU A 243 -15.31 13.35 -3.19
N LEU A 244 -14.89 12.07 -3.15
CA LEU A 244 -15.54 10.99 -3.89
C LEU A 244 -16.97 10.78 -3.39
N ARG A 245 -17.18 10.80 -2.07
CA ARG A 245 -18.50 10.70 -1.45
C ARG A 245 -19.42 11.80 -1.95
N ARG A 246 -19.01 13.06 -1.87
CA ARG A 246 -19.82 14.21 -2.34
C ARG A 246 -20.14 14.13 -3.84
N TYR A 247 -19.21 13.65 -4.66
CA TYR A 247 -19.43 13.54 -6.10
C TYR A 247 -20.44 12.42 -6.46
N TYR A 248 -20.35 11.28 -5.78
CA TYR A 248 -21.17 10.10 -6.07
C TYR A 248 -22.48 10.03 -5.28
N GLU A 249 -22.64 10.83 -4.21
CA GLU A 249 -23.88 10.92 -3.43
C GLU A 249 -25.11 11.23 -4.30
N SER A 250 -24.94 12.08 -5.32
CA SER A 250 -25.99 12.38 -6.30
C SER A 250 -25.91 11.57 -7.59
N ARG A 251 -24.99 10.59 -7.69
CA ARG A 251 -24.70 9.81 -8.91
C ARG A 251 -24.42 8.33 -8.62
N PRO A 252 -25.33 7.61 -7.94
CA PRO A 252 -25.09 6.23 -7.51
C PRO A 252 -24.92 5.25 -8.69
N GLU A 253 -25.60 5.48 -9.82
CA GLU A 253 -25.46 4.64 -11.01
C GLU A 253 -24.08 4.78 -11.64
N GLU A 254 -23.53 6.00 -11.68
CA GLU A 254 -22.18 6.28 -12.18
C GLU A 254 -21.12 5.64 -11.27
N ALA A 255 -21.34 5.65 -9.96
CA ALA A 255 -20.48 4.95 -9.00
C ALA A 255 -20.45 3.44 -9.27
N ILE A 256 -21.62 2.82 -9.42
CA ILE A 256 -21.74 1.38 -9.71
C ILE A 256 -21.06 1.03 -11.03
N GLN A 257 -21.29 1.82 -12.08
CA GLN A 257 -20.61 1.64 -13.36
C GLN A 257 -19.09 1.67 -13.19
N ARG A 258 -18.57 2.66 -12.44
CA ARG A 258 -17.14 2.78 -12.21
C ARG A 258 -16.57 1.63 -11.40
N ILE A 259 -17.23 1.23 -10.32
CA ILE A 259 -16.81 0.07 -9.51
C ILE A 259 -16.80 -1.19 -10.38
N ASN A 260 -17.83 -1.39 -11.22
CA ASN A 260 -17.89 -2.52 -12.15
C ASN A 260 -16.75 -2.50 -13.19
N GLU A 261 -16.41 -1.33 -13.73
CA GLU A 261 -15.23 -1.17 -14.60
C GLU A 261 -13.94 -1.56 -13.90
N LEU A 262 -13.75 -1.16 -12.64
CA LEU A 262 -12.57 -1.53 -11.85
C LEU A 262 -12.51 -3.05 -11.63
N LEU A 263 -13.65 -3.67 -11.28
CA LEU A 263 -13.75 -5.13 -11.11
C LEU A 263 -13.44 -5.88 -12.42
N LYS A 264 -13.99 -5.44 -13.56
CA LYS A 264 -13.73 -6.04 -14.87
C LYS A 264 -12.26 -5.97 -15.29
N ASN A 265 -11.55 -4.94 -14.85
CA ASN A 265 -10.12 -4.76 -15.08
C ASN A 265 -9.26 -5.36 -13.96
N GLU A 266 -9.83 -6.19 -13.09
CA GLU A 266 -9.12 -6.88 -12.00
C GLU A 266 -8.53 -5.96 -10.92
N ARG A 267 -9.00 -4.71 -10.83
CA ARG A 267 -8.55 -3.69 -9.87
C ARG A 267 -9.41 -3.72 -8.62
N PHE A 268 -9.44 -4.86 -7.93
CA PHE A 268 -10.34 -5.11 -6.80
C PHE A 268 -10.11 -4.17 -5.62
N GLU A 269 -8.86 -3.88 -5.28
CA GLU A 269 -8.54 -2.99 -4.15
C GLU A 269 -9.11 -1.59 -4.37
N GLU A 270 -8.93 -1.05 -5.58
CA GLU A 270 -9.49 0.26 -5.94
C GLU A 270 -11.02 0.24 -5.98
N ALA A 271 -11.62 -0.84 -6.46
CA ALA A 271 -13.07 -1.01 -6.46
C ALA A 271 -13.64 -1.00 -5.03
N ILE A 272 -12.98 -1.69 -4.10
CA ILE A 272 -13.37 -1.75 -2.69
C ILE A 272 -13.13 -0.40 -2.02
N ASP A 273 -11.97 0.22 -2.22
CA ASP A 273 -11.64 1.51 -1.65
C ASP A 273 -12.62 2.59 -2.12
N LEU A 274 -13.00 2.59 -3.39
CA LEU A 274 -14.01 3.49 -3.94
C LEU A 274 -15.38 3.26 -3.29
N ALA A 275 -15.84 2.00 -3.20
CA ALA A 275 -17.12 1.70 -2.59
C ALA A 275 -17.18 2.10 -1.11
N LEU A 276 -16.09 1.86 -0.37
CA LEU A 276 -15.95 2.28 1.03
C LEU A 276 -15.92 3.80 1.17
N ALA A 277 -15.22 4.50 0.28
CA ALA A 277 -15.18 5.96 0.25
C ALA A 277 -16.57 6.59 0.06
N ILE A 278 -17.37 6.00 -0.84
CA ILE A 278 -18.75 6.44 -1.09
C ILE A 278 -19.61 6.19 0.15
N GLY A 279 -19.45 5.04 0.81
CA GLY A 279 -20.12 4.73 2.07
C GLY A 279 -21.64 4.49 1.96
N ASP A 280 -22.17 4.39 0.75
CA ASP A 280 -23.58 4.10 0.50
C ASP A 280 -23.89 2.62 0.73
N LYS A 281 -24.93 2.35 1.53
CA LYS A 281 -25.29 0.98 1.93
C LYS A 281 -25.73 0.12 0.75
N TYR A 282 -26.40 0.70 -0.24
CA TYR A 282 -26.86 -0.01 -1.42
C TYR A 282 -25.68 -0.42 -2.30
N ILE A 283 -24.74 0.50 -2.55
CA ILE A 283 -23.52 0.23 -3.33
C ILE A 283 -22.65 -0.82 -2.63
N LEU A 284 -22.46 -0.74 -1.31
CA LEU A 284 -21.70 -1.73 -0.56
C LEU A 284 -22.35 -3.11 -0.60
N LYS A 285 -23.68 -3.19 -0.46
CA LYS A 285 -24.43 -4.45 -0.58
C LYS A 285 -24.31 -5.02 -1.99
N TRP A 286 -24.51 -4.18 -3.01
CA TRP A 286 -24.37 -4.56 -4.41
C TRP A 286 -22.96 -5.10 -4.72
N LEU A 287 -21.92 -4.40 -4.26
CA LEU A 287 -20.54 -4.85 -4.43
C LEU A 287 -20.28 -6.19 -3.74
N ALA A 288 -20.78 -6.38 -2.52
CA ALA A 288 -20.66 -7.64 -1.80
C ALA A 288 -21.35 -8.80 -2.56
N GLU A 289 -22.57 -8.58 -3.06
CA GLU A 289 -23.28 -9.55 -3.90
C GLU A 289 -22.54 -9.82 -5.20
N GLU A 290 -21.94 -8.81 -5.83
CA GLU A 290 -21.21 -8.96 -7.09
C GLU A 290 -19.87 -9.69 -6.89
N LEU A 291 -19.14 -9.39 -5.81
CA LEU A 291 -17.95 -10.13 -5.40
C LEU A 291 -18.31 -11.58 -5.02
N GLU A 292 -19.43 -11.80 -4.32
CA GLU A 292 -19.92 -13.14 -3.99
C GLU A 292 -20.35 -13.90 -5.25
N LYS A 293 -20.98 -13.24 -6.23
CA LYS A 293 -21.26 -13.83 -7.55
C LYS A 293 -19.99 -14.15 -8.30
N MET A 294 -18.98 -13.27 -8.29
CA MET A 294 -17.67 -13.53 -8.90
C MET A 294 -16.94 -14.68 -8.19
N GLU A 295 -17.10 -14.79 -6.87
CA GLU A 295 -16.58 -15.88 -6.04
C GLU A 295 -17.32 -17.21 -6.32
N LYS A 296 -18.64 -17.19 -6.41
CA LYS A 296 -19.50 -18.36 -6.74
C LYS A 296 -19.37 -18.78 -8.21
N LYS A 297 -19.11 -17.85 -9.12
CA LYS A 297 -18.95 -18.13 -10.55
C LYS A 297 -17.54 -18.56 -10.95
N ARG A 298 -16.51 -18.38 -10.11
CA ARG A 298 -15.09 -18.50 -10.52
C ARG A 298 -14.86 -17.92 -11.92
N LEU A 299 -14.83 -16.59 -12.00
CA LEU A 299 -14.05 -15.79 -12.96
C LEU A 299 -13.72 -16.49 -14.31
N GLN A 300 -14.70 -16.59 -15.21
CA GLN A 300 -14.42 -16.44 -16.64
C GLN A 300 -14.60 -14.96 -16.99
N ILE A 301 -13.55 -14.15 -16.80
CA ILE A 301 -13.45 -12.84 -17.45
C ILE A 301 -12.16 -12.91 -18.26
N ASN A 302 -12.28 -13.00 -19.58
CA ASN A 302 -11.16 -13.11 -20.53
C ASN A 302 -10.18 -14.29 -20.28
N GLY A 303 -10.64 -15.40 -19.70
CA GLY A 303 -9.88 -16.67 -19.66
C GLY A 303 -8.70 -16.73 -18.66
N ARG A 304 -8.65 -15.86 -17.65
CA ARG A 304 -7.64 -15.92 -16.56
C ARG A 304 -8.31 -16.07 -15.19
N ILE A 305 -7.74 -16.90 -14.31
CA ILE A 305 -8.16 -17.03 -12.91
C ILE A 305 -7.18 -16.31 -11.99
N ILE A 306 -7.69 -15.40 -11.17
CA ILE A 306 -6.91 -14.61 -10.21
C ILE A 306 -6.96 -15.31 -8.84
N PRO A 307 -5.82 -15.47 -8.13
CA PRO A 307 -5.85 -16.01 -6.79
C PRO A 307 -6.51 -15.04 -5.80
N ARG A 308 -7.33 -15.60 -4.89
CA ARG A 308 -8.01 -14.92 -3.79
C ARG A 308 -7.15 -13.83 -3.12
N PRO A 309 -7.67 -12.62 -2.88
CA PRO A 309 -7.23 -11.82 -1.74
C PRO A 309 -7.60 -12.59 -0.47
N VAL A 310 -6.62 -12.87 0.39
CA VAL A 310 -6.89 -13.40 1.73
C VAL A 310 -7.29 -12.20 2.59
N TYR A 311 -8.58 -11.85 2.57
CA TYR A 311 -9.14 -11.08 3.65
C TYR A 311 -9.22 -12.01 4.87
N LYS A 312 -8.55 -11.65 5.97
CA LYS A 312 -9.01 -12.10 7.29
C LYS A 312 -10.49 -11.71 7.33
N SER A 313 -11.37 -12.69 7.48
CA SER A 313 -12.79 -12.46 7.72
C SER A 313 -12.91 -11.39 8.81
N LEU A 314 -13.38 -10.21 8.43
CA LEU A 314 -13.82 -9.23 9.42
C LEU A 314 -15.06 -9.84 10.05
N SER A 315 -14.93 -10.25 11.32
CA SER A 315 -16.09 -10.63 12.10
C SER A 315 -17.07 -9.44 12.17
N PRO A 316 -18.40 -9.69 12.27
CA PRO A 316 -19.43 -8.65 12.24
C PRO A 316 -19.45 -7.67 13.44
N GLU A 317 -18.37 -7.58 14.23
CA GLU A 317 -18.35 -6.86 15.51
C GLU A 317 -17.68 -5.48 15.49
N LYS A 318 -17.37 -4.89 14.33
CA LYS A 318 -16.83 -3.51 14.26
C LYS A 318 -17.60 -2.53 13.37
N LEU A 319 -18.91 -2.74 13.23
CA LEU A 319 -19.84 -1.78 12.66
C LEU A 319 -21.02 -1.51 13.62
N SER A 320 -20.76 -1.07 14.86
CA SER A 320 -21.60 -0.13 15.62
C SER A 320 -21.18 -0.02 17.10
N SER A 321 -20.09 0.70 17.37
CA SER A 321 -20.15 1.69 18.42
C SER A 321 -20.23 3.05 17.74
N ARG A 322 -21.35 3.73 17.86
CA ARG A 322 -21.26 5.07 18.44
C ARG A 322 -22.18 5.00 19.65
N THR A 323 -21.65 4.29 20.65
CA THR A 323 -22.24 3.78 21.89
C THR A 323 -23.77 3.89 22.00
N ILE A 324 -24.51 2.80 21.75
CA ILE A 324 -25.84 2.40 22.29
C ILE A 324 -26.20 1.01 21.66
N ARG A 325 -26.79 0.12 22.48
CA ARG A 325 -27.04 -1.33 22.22
C ARG A 325 -27.83 -1.67 20.92
N PRO A 326 -27.53 -2.80 20.24
CA PRO A 326 -28.43 -3.42 19.26
C PRO A 326 -29.37 -4.49 19.88
N LEU A 327 -30.59 -4.55 19.32
CA LEU A 327 -31.64 -5.55 19.53
C LEU A 327 -31.23 -6.94 18.99
N LEU A 328 -31.80 -8.01 19.55
CA LEU A 328 -31.44 -9.40 19.26
C LEU A 328 -32.48 -10.07 18.35
N LEU A 329 -32.07 -11.11 17.61
CA LEU A 329 -32.90 -11.90 16.68
C LEU A 329 -34.11 -12.64 17.33
N LYS A 330 -34.27 -12.55 18.65
CA LYS A 330 -35.41 -13.07 19.44
C LYS A 330 -36.57 -12.06 19.47
N ASP A 331 -36.29 -10.80 19.16
CA ASP A 331 -37.28 -9.71 19.06
C ASP A 331 -38.10 -9.80 17.76
N PHE A 332 -37.84 -10.82 16.92
CA PHE A 332 -38.51 -11.09 15.63
C PHE A 332 -39.18 -12.47 15.54
N LYS A 333 -39.62 -13.08 16.65
CA LYS A 333 -40.50 -14.28 16.61
C LYS A 333 -41.63 -14.20 17.62
N SER A 334 -42.89 -14.00 17.20
CA SER A 334 -43.95 -15.02 16.96
C SER A 334 -45.33 -14.29 17.02
N PRO A 335 -46.53 -14.87 16.70
CA PRO A 335 -46.89 -16.25 16.34
C PRO A 335 -47.81 -16.42 15.09
N ARG A 336 -48.06 -17.70 14.77
CA ARG A 336 -49.11 -18.34 13.93
C ARG A 336 -50.25 -17.48 13.30
N LYS A 337 -50.46 -17.72 11.99
CA LYS A 337 -51.70 -17.93 11.16
C LYS A 337 -53.08 -17.48 11.74
N PRO A 338 -54.04 -16.96 10.92
CA PRO A 338 -54.67 -17.76 9.83
C PRO A 338 -55.20 -17.04 8.57
N SER A 339 -55.67 -17.90 7.63
CA SER A 339 -56.69 -17.75 6.55
C SER A 339 -56.37 -16.87 5.33
N ALA A 340 -56.28 -17.50 4.13
CA ALA A 340 -57.31 -17.58 3.05
C ALA A 340 -57.16 -16.38 2.10
N SER A 341 -57.23 -16.42 0.77
CA SER A 341 -57.76 -17.29 -0.29
C SER A 341 -57.08 -16.77 -1.59
N THR A 342 -56.76 -17.54 -2.64
CA THR A 342 -57.58 -17.89 -3.82
C THR A 342 -56.52 -18.15 -4.91
N ALA A 343 -56.25 -19.41 -5.28
CA ALA A 343 -56.69 -20.07 -6.51
C ALA A 343 -56.31 -19.37 -7.83
N GLU A 344 -55.40 -19.98 -8.58
CA GLU A 344 -55.52 -20.38 -10.00
C GLU A 344 -54.22 -21.10 -10.40
N LYS A 345 -54.19 -22.45 -10.37
CA LYS A 345 -54.44 -23.38 -11.50
C LYS A 345 -53.52 -23.13 -12.70
N PHE A 346 -52.59 -24.06 -12.95
CA PHE A 346 -52.63 -24.88 -14.17
C PHE A 346 -51.91 -26.21 -13.96
N SER A 347 -52.32 -27.17 -14.77
CA SER A 347 -52.48 -28.59 -14.49
C SER A 347 -51.23 -29.47 -14.51
N ILE A 348 -51.42 -30.60 -13.85
CA ILE A 348 -50.67 -31.86 -13.85
C ILE A 348 -50.94 -32.63 -15.15
N GLU A 349 -49.91 -33.32 -15.64
CA GLU A 349 -49.94 -34.71 -16.16
C GLU A 349 -48.47 -35.18 -16.12
N SER A 350 -47.97 -35.90 -15.11
CA SER A 350 -48.10 -37.33 -14.76
C SER A 350 -47.78 -38.31 -15.89
N GLU A 351 -46.62 -38.98 -15.79
CA GLU A 351 -46.43 -40.45 -15.82
C GLU A 351 -44.91 -40.73 -15.65
N GLU A 352 -44.45 -41.20 -14.51
CA GLU A 352 -44.32 -42.61 -14.05
C GLU A 352 -43.14 -43.39 -14.65
N ASN A 353 -42.32 -43.93 -13.72
CA ASN A 353 -41.46 -45.11 -13.82
C ASN A 353 -40.22 -45.09 -14.75
N ARG A 354 -39.03 -45.00 -14.11
CA ARG A 354 -38.04 -46.11 -14.01
C ARG A 354 -36.74 -45.62 -13.36
N SER A 355 -36.26 -46.39 -12.39
CA SER A 355 -34.84 -46.50 -12.01
C SER A 355 -34.37 -47.92 -12.34
N PRO A 356 -33.07 -48.27 -12.25
CA PRO A 356 -31.84 -47.48 -12.31
C PRO A 356 -30.89 -48.07 -13.39
N GLU A 357 -29.65 -47.61 -13.42
CA GLU A 357 -28.51 -48.11 -14.21
C GLU A 357 -28.44 -47.64 -15.67
N GLU A 358 -27.50 -46.73 -15.94
CA GLU A 358 -26.56 -46.87 -17.05
C GLU A 358 -25.45 -45.81 -16.93
N THR A 359 -24.24 -46.33 -16.72
CA THR A 359 -22.94 -45.84 -17.22
C THR A 359 -22.91 -44.43 -17.80
N ARG A 360 -22.39 -43.47 -17.02
CA ARG A 360 -21.94 -42.18 -17.57
C ARG A 360 -20.66 -42.39 -18.36
N THR A 361 -20.85 -42.43 -19.66
CA THR A 361 -19.85 -42.20 -20.71
C THR A 361 -19.10 -40.91 -20.40
N TYR A 362 -17.77 -41.01 -20.35
CA TYR A 362 -16.87 -39.88 -20.19
C TYR A 362 -17.01 -38.96 -21.40
N GLU A 363 -17.49 -37.74 -21.18
CA GLU A 363 -17.32 -36.64 -22.13
C GLU A 363 -15.81 -36.41 -22.31
N LYS A 364 -15.35 -36.79 -23.50
CA LYS A 364 -14.02 -36.55 -24.02
C LYS A 364 -13.91 -35.04 -24.23
N VAL A 365 -13.39 -34.33 -23.23
CA VAL A 365 -12.98 -32.94 -23.39
C VAL A 365 -11.86 -32.92 -24.42
N GLU A 366 -12.15 -32.41 -25.61
CA GLU A 366 -11.17 -32.20 -26.67
C GLU A 366 -10.12 -31.19 -26.17
N LEU A 367 -8.92 -31.70 -25.88
CA LEU A 367 -7.74 -30.87 -25.72
C LEU A 367 -7.43 -30.20 -27.06
N PRO A 368 -7.01 -28.91 -27.08
CA PRO A 368 -6.52 -28.27 -28.30
C PRO A 368 -5.36 -29.06 -28.90
N GLU A 369 -5.29 -29.08 -30.23
CA GLU A 369 -4.23 -29.67 -31.03
C GLU A 369 -2.82 -29.24 -30.52
N VAL A 370 -2.10 -30.24 -30.00
CA VAL A 370 -0.64 -30.33 -29.78
C VAL A 370 0.04 -29.10 -29.18
N LEU A 371 -0.01 -28.98 -27.85
CA LEU A 371 0.99 -28.22 -27.09
C LEU A 371 2.30 -29.03 -27.08
N GLU A 372 3.33 -28.57 -27.80
CA GLU A 372 4.59 -29.31 -28.02
C GLU A 372 5.46 -29.48 -26.75
N SER A 373 5.19 -28.74 -25.67
CA SER A 373 5.98 -28.78 -24.42
C SER A 373 5.12 -28.93 -23.16
N VAL A 374 5.57 -29.76 -22.21
CA VAL A 374 5.00 -29.90 -20.86
C VAL A 374 4.84 -28.54 -20.19
N ARG A 375 5.78 -27.62 -20.43
CA ARG A 375 5.79 -26.28 -19.87
C ARG A 375 4.63 -25.42 -20.38
N ASP A 376 4.31 -25.47 -21.67
CA ASP A 376 3.25 -24.64 -22.24
C ASP A 376 1.87 -25.11 -21.79
N GLU A 377 1.67 -26.43 -21.70
CA GLU A 377 0.46 -27.02 -21.12
C GLU A 377 0.34 -26.71 -19.62
N LEU A 378 1.45 -26.76 -18.89
CA LEU A 378 1.48 -26.36 -17.48
C LEU A 378 1.12 -24.88 -17.30
N ILE A 379 1.73 -23.97 -18.07
CA ILE A 379 1.44 -22.54 -18.05
C ILE A 379 -0.03 -22.30 -18.41
N HIS A 380 -0.55 -23.01 -19.41
CA HIS A 380 -1.96 -22.92 -19.78
C HIS A 380 -2.86 -23.34 -18.62
N ILE A 381 -2.61 -24.49 -18.00
CA ILE A 381 -3.38 -24.98 -16.83
C ILE A 381 -3.30 -24.01 -15.64
N ILE A 382 -2.12 -23.43 -15.39
CA ILE A 382 -1.92 -22.43 -14.33
C ILE A 382 -2.71 -21.16 -14.64
N SER A 383 -2.65 -20.67 -15.88
CA SER A 383 -3.37 -19.46 -16.31
C SER A 383 -4.89 -19.63 -16.21
N LEU A 384 -5.38 -20.85 -16.45
CA LEU A 384 -6.78 -21.23 -16.26
C LEU A 384 -7.14 -21.43 -14.79
N GLY A 385 -6.20 -21.44 -13.85
CA GLY A 385 -6.42 -21.62 -12.40
C GLY A 385 -7.17 -22.87 -11.97
N GLU A 386 -7.21 -23.90 -12.81
CA GLU A 386 -8.00 -25.11 -12.57
C GLU A 386 -7.23 -26.09 -11.66
N SER A 387 -7.42 -25.95 -10.35
CA SER A 387 -6.71 -26.76 -9.34
C SER A 387 -6.83 -28.27 -9.54
N GLU A 388 -8.01 -28.76 -9.95
CA GLU A 388 -8.22 -30.17 -10.26
C GLU A 388 -7.45 -30.63 -11.50
N LYS A 389 -7.46 -29.84 -12.58
CA LYS A 389 -6.68 -30.16 -13.79
C LYS A 389 -5.19 -30.15 -13.47
N LEU A 390 -4.70 -29.18 -12.69
CA LEU A 390 -3.31 -29.13 -12.25
C LEU A 390 -2.92 -30.39 -11.44
N CYS A 391 -3.75 -30.82 -10.50
CA CYS A 391 -3.51 -32.04 -9.73
C CYS A 391 -3.51 -33.30 -10.61
N ARG A 392 -4.43 -33.41 -11.57
CA ARG A 392 -4.46 -34.54 -12.53
C ARG A 392 -3.24 -34.51 -13.44
N PHE A 393 -2.88 -33.33 -13.94
CA PHE A 393 -1.76 -33.12 -14.85
C PHE A 393 -0.44 -33.55 -14.21
N VAL A 394 -0.15 -33.09 -12.98
CA VAL A 394 1.08 -33.46 -12.26
C VAL A 394 1.17 -34.97 -11.95
N LYS A 395 0.04 -35.64 -11.74
CA LYS A 395 0.02 -37.11 -11.54
C LYS A 395 0.37 -37.88 -12.81
N VAL A 396 -0.09 -37.38 -13.97
CA VAL A 396 0.15 -38.00 -15.27
C VAL A 396 1.55 -37.65 -15.79
N ARG A 397 1.96 -36.39 -15.62
CA ARG A 397 3.24 -35.84 -16.09
C ARG A 397 4.06 -35.33 -14.92
N ARG A 398 4.89 -36.21 -14.36
CA ARG A 398 5.72 -35.90 -13.17
C ARG A 398 6.76 -34.81 -13.47
N GLU A 399 7.14 -34.69 -14.73
CA GLU A 399 8.02 -33.64 -15.27
C GLU A 399 7.44 -32.24 -15.02
N ALA A 400 6.13 -32.10 -14.86
CA ALA A 400 5.50 -30.83 -14.53
C ALA A 400 6.04 -30.23 -13.23
N VAL A 401 6.37 -31.05 -12.22
CA VAL A 401 6.98 -30.54 -10.97
C VAL A 401 8.39 -30.00 -11.24
N ILE A 402 9.14 -30.64 -12.14
CA ILE A 402 10.47 -30.17 -12.56
C ILE A 402 10.34 -28.81 -13.26
N GLU A 403 9.35 -28.66 -14.14
CA GLU A 403 9.06 -27.37 -14.78
C GLU A 403 8.66 -26.29 -13.78
N LEU A 404 7.83 -26.61 -12.77
CA LEU A 404 7.54 -25.66 -11.68
C LEU A 404 8.81 -25.24 -10.93
N ILE A 405 9.73 -26.17 -10.66
CA ILE A 405 11.02 -25.86 -10.01
C ILE A 405 11.89 -24.98 -10.91
N THR A 406 11.91 -25.22 -12.22
CA THR A 406 12.59 -24.37 -13.19
C THR A 406 12.00 -22.95 -13.20
N MET A 407 10.66 -22.84 -13.18
CA MET A 407 9.95 -21.56 -13.09
C MET A 407 10.24 -20.82 -11.78
N LEU A 408 10.38 -21.52 -10.65
CA LEU A 408 10.80 -20.90 -9.37
C LEU A 408 12.18 -20.21 -9.46
N LYS A 409 13.06 -20.70 -10.34
CA LYS A 409 14.40 -20.14 -10.59
C LYS A 409 14.43 -19.09 -11.70
N SER A 410 13.30 -18.82 -12.34
CA SER A 410 13.21 -17.85 -13.43
C SER A 410 13.56 -16.44 -12.96
N GLU A 411 14.16 -15.64 -13.84
CA GLU A 411 14.38 -14.21 -13.58
C GLU A 411 13.06 -13.42 -13.61
N LYS A 412 12.06 -13.91 -14.36
CA LYS A 412 10.75 -13.28 -14.47
C LYS A 412 9.95 -13.48 -13.20
N ILE A 413 9.44 -12.39 -12.64
CA ILE A 413 8.70 -12.40 -11.37
C ILE A 413 7.39 -13.19 -11.53
N GLU A 414 6.74 -13.05 -12.68
CA GLU A 414 5.45 -13.67 -13.01
C GLU A 414 5.57 -15.20 -12.99
N GLU A 415 6.60 -15.75 -13.64
CA GLU A 415 6.83 -17.21 -13.67
C GLU A 415 7.10 -17.78 -12.26
N ARG A 416 7.83 -17.03 -11.42
CA ARG A 416 8.06 -17.43 -10.01
C ARG A 416 6.76 -17.41 -9.21
N MET A 417 5.92 -16.39 -9.40
CA MET A 417 4.64 -16.26 -8.71
C MET A 417 3.68 -17.39 -9.10
N ASP A 418 3.60 -17.71 -10.39
CA ASP A 418 2.80 -18.79 -10.95
C ASP A 418 3.24 -20.15 -10.39
N ALA A 419 4.56 -20.39 -10.34
CA ALA A 419 5.09 -21.63 -9.78
C ALA A 419 4.82 -21.77 -8.28
N LEU A 420 5.00 -20.69 -7.50
CA LEU A 420 4.68 -20.69 -6.07
C LEU A 420 3.19 -20.91 -5.81
N TRP A 421 2.32 -20.34 -6.64
CA TRP A 421 0.88 -20.59 -6.57
C TRP A 421 0.56 -22.06 -6.89
N ALA A 422 1.10 -22.60 -7.98
CA ALA A 422 0.85 -23.97 -8.41
C ALA A 422 1.30 -24.98 -7.36
N LEU A 423 2.50 -24.81 -6.79
CA LEU A 423 3.01 -25.66 -5.71
C LEU A 423 2.16 -25.56 -4.44
N TYR A 424 1.69 -24.36 -4.09
CA TYR A 424 0.76 -24.19 -2.98
C TYR A 424 -0.54 -24.96 -3.20
N ILE A 425 -1.14 -24.86 -4.40
CA ILE A 425 -2.36 -25.60 -4.75
C ILE A 425 -2.11 -27.11 -4.66
N LEU A 426 -1.03 -27.60 -5.25
CA LEU A 426 -0.67 -29.02 -5.21
C LEU A 426 -0.46 -29.51 -3.78
N SER A 427 0.23 -28.74 -2.93
CA SER A 427 0.45 -29.11 -1.52
C SER A 427 -0.84 -29.24 -0.71
N ARG A 428 -1.90 -28.53 -1.11
CA ARG A 428 -3.21 -28.52 -0.45
C ARG A 428 -4.15 -29.57 -1.03
N ASP A 429 -4.16 -29.75 -2.34
CA ASP A 429 -5.21 -30.48 -3.05
C ASP A 429 -4.79 -31.89 -3.51
N LEU A 430 -3.48 -32.19 -3.60
CA LEU A 430 -3.03 -33.57 -3.82
C LEU A 430 -3.45 -34.46 -2.65
N LYS A 431 -3.75 -35.73 -2.94
CA LYS A 431 -4.01 -36.73 -1.90
C LYS A 431 -2.70 -37.06 -1.17
N PRO A 432 -2.73 -37.49 0.11
CA PRO A 432 -1.53 -37.81 0.87
C PRO A 432 -0.56 -38.74 0.12
N ASN A 433 -1.08 -39.82 -0.49
CA ASN A 433 -0.27 -40.78 -1.26
C ASN A 433 0.43 -40.18 -2.48
N ASP A 434 -0.03 -39.03 -2.99
CA ASP A 434 0.54 -38.35 -4.17
C ASP A 434 1.51 -37.21 -3.78
N LEU A 435 1.63 -36.86 -2.49
CA LEU A 435 2.49 -35.74 -2.06
C LEU A 435 3.99 -36.01 -2.27
N HIS A 436 4.40 -37.27 -2.40
CA HIS A 436 5.77 -37.64 -2.76
C HIS A 436 6.25 -37.00 -4.07
N LEU A 437 5.32 -36.66 -4.98
CA LEU A 437 5.61 -35.93 -6.22
C LEU A 437 6.21 -34.54 -5.96
N LEU A 438 5.91 -33.92 -4.81
CA LEU A 438 6.41 -32.60 -4.44
C LEU A 438 7.76 -32.65 -3.69
N LYS A 439 8.29 -33.83 -3.36
CA LYS A 439 9.57 -33.95 -2.64
C LYS A 439 10.72 -33.18 -3.33
N PRO A 440 10.87 -33.18 -4.67
CA PRO A 440 11.91 -32.41 -5.36
C PRO A 440 11.80 -30.88 -5.16
N ALA A 441 10.61 -30.36 -4.84
CA ALA A 441 10.38 -28.93 -4.66
C ALA A 441 10.74 -28.42 -3.26
N ILE A 442 10.99 -29.32 -2.28
CA ILE A 442 11.27 -28.92 -0.89
C ILE A 442 12.48 -27.99 -0.81
N LYS A 443 13.64 -28.41 -1.35
CA LYS A 443 14.86 -27.61 -1.30
C LYS A 443 14.72 -26.24 -2.00
N PRO A 444 14.19 -26.15 -3.24
CA PRO A 444 13.87 -24.86 -3.85
C PRO A 444 12.94 -23.97 -3.01
N LEU A 445 11.94 -24.55 -2.33
CA LEU A 445 11.04 -23.78 -1.46
C LEU A 445 11.75 -23.28 -0.20
N LEU A 446 12.67 -24.07 0.37
CA LEU A 446 13.55 -23.64 1.46
C LEU A 446 14.41 -22.46 1.00
N ASP A 447 15.07 -22.56 -0.16
CA ASP A 447 15.88 -21.46 -0.70
C ASP A 447 15.07 -20.15 -0.83
N ILE A 448 13.80 -20.24 -1.26
CA ILE A 448 12.88 -19.09 -1.35
C ILE A 448 12.47 -18.56 0.03
N MET A 449 12.29 -19.42 1.03
CA MET A 449 11.99 -18.98 2.39
C MET A 449 13.15 -18.17 3.03
N ASN A 450 14.38 -18.41 2.60
CA ASN A 450 15.53 -17.60 3.03
C ASN A 450 15.64 -16.25 2.27
N SER A 451 14.82 -16.04 1.24
CA SER A 451 14.82 -14.79 0.47
C SER A 451 14.29 -13.58 1.29
N PRO A 452 14.68 -12.35 0.92
CA PRO A 452 14.13 -11.13 1.51
C PRO A 452 12.68 -10.84 1.07
N ASN A 453 12.17 -11.52 0.04
CA ASN A 453 10.82 -11.29 -0.46
C ASN A 453 9.78 -11.93 0.48
N ARG A 454 9.09 -11.08 1.25
CA ARG A 454 8.12 -11.49 2.27
C ARG A 454 6.96 -12.31 1.70
N TRP A 455 6.44 -11.95 0.52
CA TRP A 455 5.34 -12.67 -0.12
C TRP A 455 5.78 -14.08 -0.57
N ALA A 456 6.95 -14.17 -1.20
CA ALA A 456 7.48 -15.45 -1.66
C ALA A 456 7.80 -16.37 -0.47
N LYS A 457 8.38 -15.81 0.59
CA LYS A 457 8.64 -16.50 1.86
C LYS A 457 7.36 -17.05 2.49
N ASP A 458 6.33 -16.22 2.60
CA ASP A 458 5.03 -16.61 3.14
C ASP A 458 4.41 -17.77 2.35
N ARG A 459 4.42 -17.67 1.02
CA ARG A 459 3.85 -18.69 0.14
C ARG A 459 4.64 -20.01 0.21
N ALA A 460 5.96 -19.94 0.24
CA ALA A 460 6.82 -21.12 0.37
C ALA A 460 6.65 -21.79 1.74
N ALA A 461 6.63 -21.01 2.82
CA ALA A 461 6.42 -21.49 4.18
C ALA A 461 5.07 -22.20 4.33
N LYS A 462 4.00 -21.61 3.81
CA LYS A 462 2.67 -22.23 3.83
C LYS A 462 2.60 -23.52 3.01
N THR A 463 3.28 -23.55 1.86
CA THR A 463 3.38 -24.74 1.01
C THR A 463 4.11 -25.86 1.74
N LEU A 464 5.26 -25.56 2.35
CA LEU A 464 6.05 -26.52 3.13
C LEU A 464 5.28 -27.00 4.36
N ALA A 465 4.54 -26.13 5.07
CA ALA A 465 3.73 -26.53 6.21
C ALA A 465 2.63 -27.53 5.80
N ASN A 466 1.94 -27.28 4.67
CA ASN A 466 0.95 -28.22 4.12
C ASN A 466 1.57 -29.58 3.79
N ILE A 467 2.76 -29.59 3.20
CA ILE A 467 3.49 -30.82 2.88
C ILE A 467 3.84 -31.54 4.18
N ALA A 468 4.47 -30.86 5.14
CA ALA A 468 4.91 -31.43 6.41
C ALA A 468 3.76 -32.05 7.24
N LEU A 469 2.56 -31.49 7.14
CA LEU A 469 1.39 -31.99 7.86
C LEU A 469 0.80 -33.28 7.26
N ARG A 470 1.08 -33.57 5.99
CA ARG A 470 0.31 -34.54 5.20
C ARG A 470 1.15 -35.60 4.51
N SER A 471 2.48 -35.44 4.48
CA SER A 471 3.40 -36.39 3.83
C SER A 471 4.17 -37.23 4.85
N GLU A 472 4.64 -38.40 4.42
CA GLU A 472 5.47 -39.31 5.22
C GLU A 472 6.86 -38.74 5.53
N PHE A 473 7.36 -37.84 4.67
CA PHE A 473 8.64 -37.13 4.83
C PHE A 473 8.46 -35.77 5.53
N GLY A 474 7.33 -35.54 6.20
CA GLY A 474 7.09 -34.29 6.91
C GLY A 474 8.05 -34.06 8.08
N GLU A 475 8.56 -35.13 8.69
CA GLU A 475 9.57 -35.05 9.75
C GLU A 475 10.88 -34.40 9.26
N GLU A 476 11.35 -34.75 8.05
CA GLU A 476 12.54 -34.13 7.43
C GLU A 476 12.40 -32.59 7.36
N ILE A 477 11.20 -32.10 6.99
CA ILE A 477 10.92 -30.66 6.92
C ILE A 477 10.90 -30.03 8.32
N LEU A 478 10.33 -30.72 9.31
CA LEU A 478 10.24 -30.22 10.68
C LEU A 478 11.62 -30.13 11.33
N GLU A 479 12.50 -31.10 11.08
CA GLU A 479 13.88 -31.09 11.56
C GLU A 479 14.64 -29.88 11.00
N GLU A 480 14.58 -29.64 9.69
CA GLU A 480 15.21 -28.48 9.05
C GLU A 480 14.68 -27.15 9.62
N MET A 481 13.36 -27.01 9.81
CA MET A 481 12.77 -25.80 10.39
C MET A 481 13.17 -25.57 11.85
N LEU A 482 13.35 -26.64 12.63
CA LEU A 482 13.87 -26.55 13.99
C LEU A 482 15.36 -26.17 14.00
N GLU A 483 16.15 -26.63 13.04
CA GLU A 483 17.54 -26.19 12.86
C GLU A 483 17.61 -24.72 12.47
N TRP A 484 16.72 -24.25 11.59
CA TRP A 484 16.63 -22.85 11.21
C TRP A 484 16.28 -21.91 12.37
N LEU A 485 15.44 -22.36 13.32
CA LEU A 485 15.20 -21.59 14.55
C LEU A 485 16.46 -21.45 15.40
N ARG A 486 17.40 -22.39 15.33
CA ARG A 486 18.68 -22.35 16.07
C ARG A 486 19.81 -21.70 15.28
N SER A 487 19.58 -21.42 13.99
CA SER A 487 20.56 -20.78 13.13
C SER A 487 20.90 -19.37 13.63
N PRO A 488 22.16 -18.93 13.48
CA PRO A 488 22.51 -17.53 13.70
C PRO A 488 21.98 -16.59 12.59
N GLU A 489 21.53 -17.15 11.45
CA GLU A 489 21.03 -16.37 10.32
C GLU A 489 19.58 -15.94 10.51
N LYS A 490 19.37 -14.65 10.81
CA LYS A 490 18.04 -14.07 11.06
C LYS A 490 16.98 -14.40 10.01
N ASN A 491 17.34 -14.46 8.73
CA ASN A 491 16.38 -14.78 7.66
C ASN A 491 15.85 -16.21 7.76
N CYS A 492 16.68 -17.15 8.20
CA CYS A 492 16.30 -18.53 8.51
C CYS A 492 15.37 -18.57 9.72
N ASN A 493 15.67 -17.82 10.80
CA ASN A 493 14.78 -17.76 11.97
C ASN A 493 13.39 -17.22 11.57
N ILE A 494 13.33 -16.13 10.79
CA ILE A 494 12.06 -15.56 10.30
C ILE A 494 11.32 -16.57 9.42
N GLY A 495 12.02 -17.23 8.49
CA GLY A 495 11.43 -18.28 7.64
C GLY A 495 10.78 -19.38 8.47
N ALA A 496 11.51 -19.91 9.44
CA ALA A 496 11.02 -20.96 10.33
C ALA A 496 9.83 -20.50 11.18
N LEU A 497 9.85 -19.27 11.73
CA LEU A 497 8.71 -18.72 12.46
C LEU A 497 7.46 -18.59 11.56
N VAL A 498 7.61 -18.10 10.33
CA VAL A 498 6.49 -18.03 9.38
C VAL A 498 5.94 -19.43 9.08
N PHE A 499 6.81 -20.42 8.86
CA PHE A 499 6.41 -21.81 8.69
C PHE A 499 5.64 -22.36 9.91
N PHE A 500 6.18 -22.18 11.11
CA PHE A 500 5.56 -22.70 12.33
C PHE A 500 4.24 -22.01 12.64
N SER A 501 4.07 -20.74 12.27
CA SER A 501 2.75 -20.09 12.36
C SER A 501 1.71 -20.89 11.57
N TYR A 502 1.98 -21.22 10.30
CA TYR A 502 1.06 -22.00 9.47
C TYR A 502 0.88 -23.44 9.95
N TYR A 503 1.94 -24.07 10.43
CA TYR A 503 1.90 -25.43 10.94
C TYR A 503 1.02 -25.54 12.20
N PHE A 504 1.24 -24.67 13.20
CA PHE A 504 0.49 -24.71 14.45
C PHE A 504 -0.93 -24.18 14.34
N PHE A 505 -1.27 -23.38 13.32
CA PHE A 505 -2.67 -23.05 13.02
C PHE A 505 -3.50 -24.29 12.60
N GLN A 506 -2.86 -25.38 12.17
CA GLN A 506 -3.55 -26.60 11.72
C GLN A 506 -3.60 -27.68 12.80
N LYS A 507 -2.52 -27.88 13.56
CA LYS A 507 -2.49 -28.88 14.64
C LYS A 507 -1.49 -28.52 15.74
N TRP A 508 -1.76 -29.01 16.95
CA TRP A 508 -0.75 -29.10 18.00
C TRP A 508 0.08 -30.37 17.83
N ASP A 509 1.39 -30.20 17.77
CA ASP A 509 2.37 -31.29 17.83
C ASP A 509 3.20 -31.07 19.09
N GLU A 510 3.12 -31.99 20.06
CA GLU A 510 3.75 -31.79 21.37
C GLU A 510 5.28 -31.75 21.29
N ASN A 511 5.87 -32.63 20.47
CA ASN A 511 7.33 -32.75 20.36
C ASN A 511 7.95 -31.51 19.69
N VAL A 512 7.29 -31.00 18.65
CA VAL A 512 7.72 -29.78 17.96
C VAL A 512 7.37 -28.54 18.78
N GLY A 513 6.16 -28.51 19.33
CA GLY A 513 5.61 -27.37 20.08
C GLY A 513 6.47 -26.97 21.28
N VAL A 514 6.93 -27.94 22.08
CA VAL A 514 7.82 -27.66 23.21
C VAL A 514 9.13 -27.02 22.74
N LYS A 515 9.78 -27.57 21.71
CA LYS A 515 11.04 -27.04 21.16
C LYS A 515 10.88 -25.60 20.62
N VAL A 516 9.76 -25.33 19.95
CA VAL A 516 9.46 -23.99 19.42
C VAL A 516 9.17 -23.01 20.56
N LEU A 517 8.38 -23.39 21.57
CA LEU A 517 8.12 -22.57 22.76
C LEU A 517 9.40 -22.25 23.55
N ASP A 518 10.40 -23.13 23.56
CA ASP A 518 11.67 -22.83 24.22
C ASP A 518 12.48 -21.74 23.50
N SER A 519 12.31 -21.61 22.18
CA SER A 519 13.03 -20.60 21.39
C SER A 519 12.26 -19.27 21.29
N LEU A 520 10.92 -19.30 21.38
CA LEU A 520 10.06 -18.14 21.15
C LEU A 520 10.31 -16.95 22.09
N GLU A 521 10.79 -17.20 23.31
CA GLU A 521 11.04 -16.12 24.28
C GLU A 521 12.07 -15.11 23.75
N VAL A 522 13.12 -15.61 23.11
CA VAL A 522 14.20 -14.80 22.53
C VAL A 522 13.66 -13.98 21.36
N PHE A 523 12.87 -14.60 20.48
CA PHE A 523 12.33 -13.93 19.29
C PHE A 523 11.24 -12.89 19.61
N LEU A 524 10.46 -13.07 20.68
CA LEU A 524 9.49 -12.05 21.11
C LEU A 524 10.19 -10.77 21.61
N LYS A 525 11.39 -10.90 22.19
CA LYS A 525 12.20 -9.77 22.67
C LYS A 525 12.87 -9.03 21.51
N ASP A 526 13.31 -9.72 20.48
CA ASP A 526 13.95 -9.11 19.29
C ASP A 526 12.94 -8.40 18.37
N ARG A 527 13.18 -7.13 18.06
CA ARG A 527 12.26 -6.27 17.27
C ARG A 527 12.01 -6.81 15.86
N GLU A 528 12.99 -7.47 15.23
CA GLU A 528 12.87 -7.92 13.84
C GLU A 528 12.06 -9.21 13.71
N THR A 529 12.16 -10.11 14.68
CA THR A 529 11.50 -11.43 14.66
C THR A 529 10.19 -11.45 15.45
N ARG A 530 9.95 -10.46 16.30
CA ARG A 530 8.79 -10.38 17.20
C ARG A 530 7.45 -10.58 16.54
N PHE A 531 7.21 -9.97 15.37
CA PHE A 531 5.92 -10.10 14.69
C PHE A 531 5.63 -11.55 14.30
N ASP A 532 6.62 -12.22 13.71
CA ASP A 532 6.53 -13.63 13.30
C ASP A 532 6.46 -14.58 14.49
N ALA A 533 7.20 -14.27 15.56
CA ALA A 533 7.12 -14.98 16.83
C ALA A 533 5.72 -14.89 17.47
N LEU A 534 5.09 -13.71 17.41
CA LEU A 534 3.71 -13.54 17.88
C LEU A 534 2.70 -14.35 17.06
N LEU A 535 2.82 -14.37 15.72
CA LEU A 535 1.96 -15.19 14.87
C LEU A 535 2.15 -16.69 15.13
N THR A 536 3.39 -17.12 15.40
CA THR A 536 3.69 -18.50 15.78
C THR A 536 3.06 -18.86 17.11
N LEU A 537 3.25 -18.01 18.13
CA LEU A 537 2.66 -18.21 19.45
C LEU A 537 1.13 -18.22 19.38
N GLU A 538 0.53 -17.36 18.56
CA GLU A 538 -0.91 -17.36 18.33
C GLU A 538 -1.41 -18.71 17.78
N GLY A 539 -0.74 -19.24 16.74
CA GLY A 539 -1.07 -20.55 16.20
C GLY A 539 -1.01 -21.64 17.26
N ILE A 540 0.02 -21.62 18.10
CA ILE A 540 0.17 -22.54 19.24
C ILE A 540 -0.98 -22.39 20.24
N VAL A 541 -1.30 -21.17 20.68
CA VAL A 541 -2.35 -20.94 21.68
C VAL A 541 -3.72 -21.43 21.18
N GLN A 542 -4.00 -21.30 19.89
CA GLN A 542 -5.26 -21.78 19.32
C GLN A 542 -5.37 -23.30 19.39
N THR A 543 -4.30 -24.02 19.05
CA THR A 543 -4.36 -25.49 18.91
C THR A 543 -3.90 -26.27 20.13
N ILE A 544 -3.16 -25.67 21.07
CA ILE A 544 -2.68 -26.36 22.28
C ILE A 544 -3.87 -26.87 23.13
N PRO A 545 -3.81 -28.14 23.61
CA PRO A 545 -4.79 -28.69 24.54
C PRO A 545 -4.81 -27.92 25.87
N LYS A 546 -5.97 -27.87 26.53
CA LYS A 546 -6.14 -27.11 27.78
C LYS A 546 -5.21 -27.61 28.89
N GLU A 547 -4.99 -28.92 28.94
CA GLU A 547 -4.16 -29.60 29.93
C GLU A 547 -2.68 -29.22 29.82
N LYS A 548 -2.28 -28.64 28.67
CA LYS A 548 -0.92 -28.20 28.36
C LYS A 548 -0.78 -26.67 28.34
N ALA A 549 -1.85 -25.93 28.61
CA ALA A 549 -1.85 -24.47 28.57
C ALA A 549 -0.88 -23.84 29.59
N TYR A 550 -0.52 -24.56 30.66
CA TYR A 550 0.50 -24.15 31.63
C TYR A 550 1.86 -23.81 30.98
N LEU A 551 2.20 -24.42 29.84
CA LEU A 551 3.43 -24.13 29.09
C LEU A 551 3.48 -22.69 28.57
N LEU A 552 2.31 -22.05 28.41
CA LEU A 552 2.20 -20.69 27.93
C LEU A 552 2.43 -19.63 29.02
N LYS A 553 2.40 -20.00 30.31
CA LYS A 553 2.48 -19.06 31.44
C LYS A 553 3.71 -18.14 31.35
N LYS A 554 4.84 -18.67 30.89
CA LYS A 554 6.10 -17.92 30.74
C LYS A 554 6.02 -16.72 29.77
N PHE A 555 5.06 -16.71 28.85
CA PHE A 555 4.91 -15.62 27.87
C PHE A 555 4.00 -14.48 28.34
N VAL A 556 3.21 -14.69 29.41
CA VAL A 556 2.25 -13.68 29.89
C VAL A 556 2.91 -12.35 30.24
N PRO A 557 4.04 -12.30 30.98
CA PRO A 557 4.72 -11.04 31.26
C PRO A 557 5.16 -10.30 29.99
N ILE A 558 5.72 -11.04 29.03
CA ILE A 558 6.18 -10.50 27.74
C ILE A 558 5.00 -9.94 26.95
N LEU A 559 3.88 -10.65 26.88
CA LEU A 559 2.68 -10.20 26.17
C LEU A 559 2.02 -9.00 26.86
N LYS A 560 2.06 -8.90 28.20
CA LYS A 560 1.59 -7.72 28.94
C LYS A 560 2.45 -6.49 28.65
N GLU A 561 3.76 -6.66 28.51
CA GLU A 561 4.66 -5.59 28.06
C GLU A 561 4.35 -5.18 26.61
N LEU A 562 4.27 -6.16 25.70
CA LEU A 562 4.00 -5.92 24.27
C LEU A 562 2.60 -5.38 24.00
N LYS A 563 1.63 -5.63 24.89
CA LYS A 563 0.31 -4.99 24.86
C LYS A 563 0.42 -3.46 25.00
N ASN A 564 1.48 -2.92 25.60
CA ASN A 564 1.70 -1.47 25.67
C ASN A 564 2.61 -0.94 24.55
N SER A 565 2.92 -1.76 23.55
CA SER A 565 3.73 -1.37 22.40
C SER A 565 3.08 -0.24 21.59
N GLU A 566 3.89 0.70 21.11
CA GLU A 566 3.47 1.77 20.19
C GLU A 566 3.00 1.24 18.83
N SER A 567 3.37 0.00 18.46
CA SER A 567 2.90 -0.64 17.23
C SER A 567 1.48 -1.20 17.42
N PRO A 568 0.46 -0.69 16.69
CA PRO A 568 -0.92 -1.15 16.84
C PRO A 568 -1.11 -2.63 16.49
N GLU A 569 -0.28 -3.17 15.59
CA GLU A 569 -0.34 -4.58 15.18
C GLU A 569 0.15 -5.50 16.29
N ILE A 570 1.30 -5.19 16.88
CA ILE A 570 1.86 -5.93 18.03
C ILE A 570 0.89 -5.88 19.21
N HIS A 571 0.33 -4.70 19.50
CA HIS A 571 -0.71 -4.54 20.52
C HIS A 571 -1.89 -5.49 20.27
N ARG A 572 -2.48 -5.45 19.07
CA ARG A 572 -3.67 -6.26 18.74
C ARG A 572 -3.42 -7.76 18.82
N ILE A 573 -2.26 -8.23 18.32
CA ILE A 573 -1.93 -9.66 18.37
C ILE A 573 -1.69 -10.09 19.82
N SER A 574 -0.94 -9.30 20.60
CA SER A 574 -0.65 -9.62 22.00
C SER A 574 -1.92 -9.71 22.85
N VAL A 575 -2.87 -8.78 22.66
CA VAL A 575 -4.19 -8.83 23.32
C VAL A 575 -4.94 -10.11 22.93
N ARG A 576 -5.03 -10.42 21.63
CA ARG A 576 -5.73 -11.62 21.16
C ARG A 576 -5.12 -12.91 21.70
N ILE A 577 -3.79 -12.98 21.81
CA ILE A 577 -3.12 -14.14 22.41
C ILE A 577 -3.47 -14.25 23.89
N LEU A 578 -3.40 -13.15 24.66
CA LEU A 578 -3.76 -13.14 26.08
C LEU A 578 -5.23 -13.56 26.30
N ASP A 579 -6.15 -13.07 25.47
CA ASP A 579 -7.56 -13.44 25.54
C ASP A 579 -7.75 -14.94 25.27
N SER A 580 -7.15 -15.46 24.19
CA SER A 580 -7.18 -16.90 23.88
C SER A 580 -6.53 -17.76 24.97
N MET A 581 -5.50 -17.26 25.65
CA MET A 581 -4.90 -17.95 26.80
C MET A 581 -5.86 -17.99 27.98
N ALA A 582 -6.55 -16.88 28.28
CA ALA A 582 -7.53 -16.82 29.36
C ALA A 582 -8.76 -17.73 29.10
N GLU A 583 -9.18 -17.88 27.84
CA GLU A 583 -10.23 -18.82 27.43
C GLU A 583 -9.84 -20.29 27.67
N LYS A 584 -8.56 -20.61 27.54
CA LYS A 584 -8.02 -21.95 27.79
C LYS A 584 -7.91 -22.22 29.29
N ASP A 585 -7.30 -21.28 30.01
CA ASP A 585 -7.15 -21.31 31.46
C ASP A 585 -6.98 -19.89 32.01
N HIS A 586 -8.02 -19.39 32.66
CA HIS A 586 -8.09 -18.04 33.22
C HIS A 586 -7.01 -17.78 34.29
N SER A 587 -6.50 -18.83 34.95
CA SER A 587 -5.45 -18.68 35.96
C SER A 587 -4.11 -18.24 35.35
N LEU A 588 -3.90 -18.43 34.04
CA LEU A 588 -2.66 -18.04 33.37
C LEU A 588 -2.45 -16.52 33.33
N VAL A 589 -3.53 -15.73 33.26
CA VAL A 589 -3.46 -14.28 32.96
C VAL A 589 -3.67 -13.38 34.20
N MET A 590 -4.13 -13.96 35.32
CA MET A 590 -4.58 -13.25 36.52
C MET A 590 -3.50 -12.87 37.55
N GLU A 591 -2.22 -13.06 37.24
CA GLU A 591 -1.08 -12.51 37.99
C GLU A 591 -0.57 -11.23 37.31
#